data_AF-A0A2T7UK19-F1
#
_entry.id   AF-A0A2T7UK19-F1
#
_cell.length_a   1.000
_cell.length_b   1.000
_cell.length_c   1.000
_cell.angle_alpha   90.00
_cell.angle_beta   90.00
_cell.angle_gamma   90.00
#
_symmetry.space_group_name_H-M   'P 1'
#
loop_
_entity.id
_entity.type
_entity.pdbx_description
1 polymer ?
#
loop_
_entity_poly.entity_id
_entity_poly.type
_entity_poly.pdbx_seq_one_letter_code
_entity_poly.pdbx_strand_id
1 'polypeptide(L)'
;MSAAERIQQIVAQRNIRFLLHFTFLRNVPAMLAHGIWPVADLEQAPFDALVPPSAPLNDRPAAVSLSIEAMSAVLFEKKGGGEPDAARAALFLDPAILWCEPCRFCATNAATRQMRDHTGWLGGPWGLRRFFDDPTEGLAPWLPVDPEAEVQVQGRIAPDHILGVWTSEREEAPALQALLDRLPGPERDVLLAPFTRDGGRIVPPLPRG
;
A
#
# COMPACT_ATOMS: atom_id res chain seq x y z
N MET A 1 16.35 -21.21 9.39
CA MET A 1 15.24 -20.26 9.25
C MET A 1 15.46 -19.46 7.97
N SER A 2 14.51 -19.51 7.04
CA SER A 2 14.54 -18.86 5.73
C SER A 2 14.39 -17.33 5.85
N ALA A 3 14.60 -16.62 4.75
CA ALA A 3 14.33 -15.18 4.68
C ALA A 3 12.84 -14.89 4.93
N ALA A 4 11.93 -15.68 4.32
CA ALA A 4 10.49 -15.53 4.50
C ALA A 4 10.07 -15.71 5.97
N GLU A 5 10.54 -16.76 6.63
CA GLU A 5 10.23 -17.02 8.05
C GLU A 5 10.71 -15.87 8.96
N ARG A 6 11.87 -15.27 8.64
CA ARG A 6 12.39 -14.10 9.39
C ARG A 6 11.56 -12.84 9.16
N ILE A 7 11.01 -12.65 7.96
CA ILE A 7 10.10 -11.54 7.67
C ILE A 7 8.79 -11.74 8.41
N GLN A 8 8.22 -12.94 8.36
CA GLN A 8 7.01 -13.30 9.10
C GLN A 8 7.17 -13.06 10.62
N GLN A 9 8.34 -13.39 11.19
CA GLN A 9 8.64 -13.08 12.59
C GLN A 9 8.67 -11.58 12.88
N ILE A 10 9.26 -10.75 11.99
CA ILE A 10 9.26 -9.29 12.17
C ILE A 10 7.83 -8.77 12.16
N VAL A 11 7.02 -9.20 11.18
CA VAL A 11 5.60 -8.83 11.05
C VAL A 11 4.82 -9.18 12.32
N ALA A 12 4.98 -10.39 12.83
CA ALA A 12 4.34 -10.84 14.06
C ALA A 12 4.81 -10.05 15.29
N GLN A 13 6.12 -9.86 15.46
CA GLN A 13 6.70 -9.11 16.58
C GLN A 13 6.27 -7.64 16.60
N ARG A 14 6.13 -7.04 15.42
CA ARG A 14 5.67 -5.66 15.26
C ARG A 14 4.15 -5.53 15.29
N ASN A 15 3.41 -6.64 15.26
CA ASN A 15 1.95 -6.65 15.12
C ASN A 15 1.48 -5.85 13.89
N ILE A 16 2.11 -6.08 12.74
CA ILE A 16 1.69 -5.51 11.45
C ILE A 16 0.50 -6.32 10.94
N ARG A 17 -0.65 -5.66 10.82
CA ARG A 17 -1.94 -6.26 10.49
C ARG A 17 -2.29 -6.17 9.02
N PHE A 18 -1.86 -5.11 8.35
CA PHE A 18 -2.17 -4.85 6.95
C PHE A 18 -1.14 -3.93 6.30
N LEU A 19 -1.14 -3.97 4.97
CA LEU A 19 -0.52 -2.98 4.11
C LEU A 19 -1.60 -2.10 3.48
N LEU A 20 -1.22 -0.92 3.01
CA LEU A 20 -2.11 0.03 2.35
C LEU A 20 -1.62 0.32 0.94
N HIS A 21 -2.52 0.25 -0.03
CA HIS A 21 -2.30 0.76 -1.38
C HIS A 21 -3.26 1.91 -1.67
N PHE A 22 -2.73 3.11 -1.88
CA PHE A 22 -3.51 4.27 -2.26
C PHE A 22 -3.82 4.29 -3.76
N THR A 23 -5.08 4.55 -4.11
CA THR A 23 -5.55 4.62 -5.50
C THR A 23 -6.75 5.56 -5.65
N PHE A 24 -7.14 5.84 -6.89
CA PHE A 24 -8.43 6.50 -7.14
C PHE A 24 -9.57 5.50 -6.98
N LEU A 25 -10.70 5.97 -6.44
CA LEU A 25 -11.87 5.12 -6.17
C LEU A 25 -12.33 4.34 -7.39
N ARG A 26 -12.39 5.01 -8.54
CA ARG A 26 -12.74 4.44 -9.85
C ARG A 26 -11.87 3.25 -10.30
N ASN A 27 -10.65 3.12 -9.78
CA ASN A 27 -9.77 1.98 -10.11
C ASN A 27 -10.10 0.75 -9.29
N VAL A 28 -10.79 0.90 -8.16
CA VAL A 28 -11.05 -0.18 -7.20
C VAL A 28 -11.80 -1.35 -7.86
N PRO A 29 -12.87 -1.16 -8.65
CA PRO A 29 -13.54 -2.28 -9.31
C PRO A 29 -12.60 -3.14 -10.18
N ALA A 30 -11.72 -2.52 -10.96
CA ALA A 30 -10.75 -3.24 -11.78
C ALA A 30 -9.70 -3.95 -10.91
N MET A 31 -9.24 -3.33 -9.82
CA MET A 31 -8.28 -3.94 -8.89
C MET A 31 -8.87 -5.14 -8.15
N LEU A 32 -10.15 -5.09 -7.77
CA LEU A 32 -10.85 -6.24 -7.17
C LEU A 32 -11.00 -7.39 -8.18
N ALA A 33 -11.22 -7.09 -9.47
CA ALA A 33 -11.41 -8.11 -10.50
C ALA A 33 -10.09 -8.72 -11.00
N HIS A 34 -9.02 -7.93 -11.12
CA HIS A 34 -7.81 -8.31 -11.85
C HIS A 34 -6.52 -8.25 -11.02
N GLY A 35 -6.63 -7.79 -9.77
CA GLY A 35 -5.51 -7.55 -8.88
C GLY A 35 -4.89 -6.17 -9.11
N ILE A 36 -3.84 -5.88 -8.37
CA ILE A 36 -3.14 -4.59 -8.44
C ILE A 36 -1.95 -4.75 -9.38
N TRP A 37 -1.95 -3.98 -10.47
CA TRP A 37 -0.91 -4.04 -11.49
C TRP A 37 0.09 -2.90 -11.31
N PRO A 38 1.39 -3.13 -11.57
CA PRO A 38 2.35 -2.05 -11.74
C PRO A 38 1.88 -1.08 -12.81
N VAL A 39 2.22 0.20 -12.65
CA VAL A 39 1.82 1.21 -13.64
C VAL A 39 2.42 0.93 -15.02
N ALA A 40 3.64 0.37 -15.06
CA ALA A 40 4.31 -0.03 -16.30
C ALA A 40 3.52 -1.10 -17.09
N ASP A 41 2.66 -1.88 -16.43
CA ASP A 41 1.87 -2.94 -17.06
C ASP A 41 0.50 -2.44 -17.53
N LEU A 42 0.05 -1.25 -17.11
CA LEU A 42 -1.32 -0.77 -17.35
C LEU A 42 -1.60 -0.43 -18.81
N GLU A 43 -0.60 -0.11 -19.63
CA GLU A 43 -0.82 0.08 -21.08
C GLU A 43 -1.32 -1.18 -21.79
N GLN A 44 -0.99 -2.35 -21.25
CA GLN A 44 -1.36 -3.65 -21.81
C GLN A 44 -2.55 -4.27 -21.06
N ALA A 45 -3.17 -3.52 -20.13
CA ALA A 45 -4.29 -4.02 -19.36
C ALA A 45 -5.55 -4.10 -20.23
N PRO A 46 -6.37 -5.15 -20.09
CA PRO A 46 -7.64 -5.26 -20.79
C PRO A 46 -8.76 -4.42 -20.14
N PHE A 47 -8.41 -3.46 -19.29
CA PHE A 47 -9.33 -2.62 -18.51
C PHE A 47 -8.78 -1.21 -18.36
N ASP A 48 -9.67 -0.24 -18.18
CA ASP A 48 -9.30 1.14 -17.95
C ASP A 48 -8.82 1.33 -16.50
N ALA A 49 -7.65 1.96 -16.34
CA ALA A 49 -7.11 2.34 -15.05
C ALA A 49 -6.57 3.77 -15.13
N LEU A 50 -6.97 4.61 -14.18
CA LEU A 50 -6.44 5.96 -14.12
C LEU A 50 -5.22 6.02 -13.23
N VAL A 51 -4.11 6.44 -13.83
CA VAL A 51 -2.84 6.56 -13.14
C VAL A 51 -2.72 7.96 -12.53
N PRO A 52 -2.26 8.08 -11.27
CA PRO A 52 -1.91 9.38 -10.71
C PRO A 52 -0.94 10.13 -11.63
N PRO A 53 -1.10 11.46 -11.82
CA PRO A 53 -0.16 12.26 -12.59
C PRO A 53 1.21 12.20 -11.90
N SER A 54 2.02 11.29 -12.36
CA SER A 54 3.40 11.07 -11.96
C SER A 54 4.20 10.77 -13.23
N ALA A 55 5.51 10.97 -13.14
CA ALA A 55 6.52 11.06 -14.20
C ALA A 55 6.27 10.20 -15.48
N PRO A 56 6.87 10.59 -16.63
CA PRO A 56 6.69 9.92 -17.91
C PRO A 56 6.77 8.40 -17.82
N LEU A 57 5.91 7.73 -18.58
CA LEU A 57 5.64 6.29 -18.46
C LEU A 57 6.89 5.40 -18.54
N ASN A 58 7.90 5.80 -19.31
CA ASN A 58 9.17 5.09 -19.47
C ASN A 58 10.06 5.06 -18.21
N ASP A 59 9.79 5.91 -17.22
CA ASP A 59 10.52 5.97 -15.95
C ASP A 59 9.73 5.35 -14.79
N ARG A 60 8.58 4.70 -15.07
CA ARG A 60 7.72 4.18 -14.02
C ARG A 60 8.21 2.81 -13.52
N PRO A 61 8.23 2.60 -12.19
CA PRO A 61 8.67 1.32 -11.65
C PRO A 61 7.74 0.19 -12.09
N ALA A 62 8.32 -0.95 -12.45
CA ALA A 62 7.62 -2.23 -12.60
C ALA A 62 7.27 -2.82 -11.21
N ALA A 63 6.70 -2.00 -10.34
CA ALA A 63 6.34 -2.36 -8.98
C ALA A 63 5.07 -1.67 -8.49
N VAL A 64 4.38 -2.33 -7.56
CA VAL A 64 3.26 -1.77 -6.81
C VAL A 64 3.78 -1.18 -5.50
N SER A 65 3.35 0.05 -5.21
CA SER A 65 3.75 0.84 -4.05
C SER A 65 2.81 0.60 -2.87
N LEU A 66 3.33 0.08 -1.75
CA LEU A 66 2.57 -0.20 -0.54
C LEU A 66 3.15 0.53 0.68
N SER A 67 2.29 0.92 1.61
CA SER A 67 2.67 1.46 2.92
C SER A 67 2.32 0.48 4.04
N ILE A 68 3.13 0.44 5.11
CA ILE A 68 2.86 -0.39 6.30
C ILE A 68 2.01 0.42 7.28
N GLU A 69 0.79 -0.05 7.58
CA GLU A 69 -0.15 0.46 8.60
C GLU A 69 -0.67 1.90 8.45
N ALA A 70 0.08 2.81 7.82
CA ALA A 70 -0.32 4.19 7.55
C ALA A 70 0.37 4.71 6.28
N MET A 71 -0.30 5.59 5.54
CA MET A 71 0.24 6.18 4.31
C MET A 71 0.96 7.50 4.61
N SER A 72 1.92 7.90 3.77
CA SER A 72 2.48 9.25 3.82
C SER A 72 1.40 10.30 3.51
N ALA A 73 1.19 11.28 4.40
CA ALA A 73 0.31 12.41 4.09
C ALA A 73 0.86 13.26 2.93
N VAL A 74 2.18 13.40 2.82
CA VAL A 74 2.82 14.15 1.73
C VAL A 74 2.54 13.48 0.38
N LEU A 75 2.71 12.16 0.29
CA LEU A 75 2.44 11.42 -0.95
C LEU A 75 0.95 11.35 -1.26
N PHE A 76 0.10 11.23 -0.24
CA PHE A 76 -1.35 11.26 -0.38
C PHE A 76 -1.83 12.57 -1.02
N GLU A 77 -1.34 13.72 -0.55
CA GLU A 77 -1.68 15.01 -1.15
C GLU A 77 -1.12 15.18 -2.56
N LYS A 78 0.16 14.83 -2.77
CA LYS A 78 0.81 14.94 -4.10
C LYS A 78 0.11 14.10 -5.16
N LYS A 79 -0.27 12.85 -4.83
CA LYS A 79 -0.95 11.94 -5.78
C LYS A 79 -2.40 12.35 -6.07
N GLY A 80 -2.96 13.27 -5.29
CA GLY A 80 -4.24 13.90 -5.56
C GLY A 80 -4.28 14.77 -6.81
N GLY A 81 -3.13 15.07 -7.44
CA GLY A 81 -3.08 15.80 -8.70
C GLY A 81 -3.54 17.25 -8.63
N GLY A 82 -3.73 17.80 -7.43
CA GLY A 82 -4.31 19.13 -7.22
C GLY A 82 -5.83 19.18 -7.36
N GLU A 83 -6.51 18.04 -7.57
CA GLU A 83 -7.97 17.95 -7.53
C GLU A 83 -8.41 17.55 -6.11
N PRO A 84 -8.91 18.51 -5.30
CA PRO A 84 -9.38 18.22 -3.94
C PRO A 84 -10.56 17.23 -3.93
N ASP A 85 -11.34 17.17 -5.01
CA ASP A 85 -12.57 16.36 -5.11
C ASP A 85 -12.38 15.02 -5.84
N ALA A 86 -11.16 14.66 -6.26
CA ALA A 86 -10.95 13.35 -6.87
C ALA A 86 -11.21 12.26 -5.82
N ALA A 87 -12.26 11.47 -6.02
CA ALA A 87 -12.64 10.37 -5.13
C ALA A 87 -11.50 9.37 -4.93
N ARG A 88 -11.13 9.14 -3.67
CA ARG A 88 -9.96 8.34 -3.27
C ARG A 88 -10.36 7.08 -2.51
N ALA A 89 -9.50 6.07 -2.62
CA ALA A 89 -9.58 4.85 -1.84
C ALA A 89 -8.19 4.40 -1.39
N ALA A 90 -8.16 3.65 -0.29
CA ALA A 90 -7.03 2.82 0.06
C ALA A 90 -7.46 1.35 0.16
N LEU A 91 -6.72 0.44 -0.45
CA LEU A 91 -6.94 -0.99 -0.29
C LEU A 91 -6.18 -1.47 0.94
N PHE A 92 -6.85 -2.22 1.81
CA PHE A 92 -6.18 -3.01 2.85
C PHE A 92 -5.68 -4.29 2.22
N LEU A 93 -4.41 -4.63 2.45
CA LEU A 93 -3.79 -5.82 1.88
C LEU A 93 -3.16 -6.71 2.96
N ASP A 94 -3.16 -8.00 2.69
CA ASP A 94 -2.57 -9.03 3.53
C ASP A 94 -1.06 -8.80 3.72
N PRO A 95 -0.54 -8.71 4.96
CA PRO A 95 0.89 -8.58 5.21
C PRO A 95 1.71 -9.76 4.69
N ALA A 96 1.09 -10.90 4.36
CA ALA A 96 1.74 -12.05 3.73
C ALA A 96 2.49 -11.70 2.44
N ILE A 97 2.07 -10.66 1.74
CA ILE A 97 2.80 -10.09 0.59
C ILE A 97 4.29 -9.90 0.92
N LEU A 98 4.62 -9.45 2.14
CA LEU A 98 6.00 -9.13 2.52
C LEU A 98 6.95 -10.34 2.46
N TRP A 99 6.44 -11.57 2.54
CA TRP A 99 7.25 -12.80 2.49
C TRP A 99 6.84 -13.80 1.41
N CYS A 100 5.68 -13.62 0.78
CA CYS A 100 5.22 -14.42 -0.36
C CYS A 100 5.59 -13.80 -1.71
N GLU A 101 5.72 -12.48 -1.77
CA GLU A 101 5.99 -11.75 -3.03
C GLU A 101 7.41 -11.17 -3.06
N PRO A 102 8.00 -10.99 -4.26
CA PRO A 102 9.29 -10.34 -4.43
C PRO A 102 9.21 -8.86 -4.06
N CYS A 103 9.57 -8.54 -2.82
CA CYS A 103 9.51 -7.19 -2.28
C CYS A 103 10.88 -6.50 -2.32
N ARG A 104 10.84 -5.17 -2.37
CA ARG A 104 11.96 -4.29 -2.08
C ARG A 104 11.54 -3.34 -0.96
N PHE A 105 12.27 -3.36 0.14
CA PHE A 105 11.97 -2.56 1.32
C PHE A 105 12.75 -1.24 1.30
N CYS A 106 12.07 -0.14 1.00
CA CYS A 106 12.64 1.21 0.99
C CYS A 106 12.31 1.91 2.31
N ALA A 107 13.28 1.98 3.23
CA ALA A 107 13.08 2.60 4.56
C ALA A 107 12.86 4.13 4.52
N THR A 108 12.98 4.73 3.34
CA THR A 108 12.57 6.09 3.00
C THR A 108 11.93 6.07 1.61
N ASN A 109 11.46 7.21 1.13
CA ASN A 109 10.82 7.34 -0.18
C ASN A 109 11.65 6.73 -1.31
N ALA A 110 11.06 5.80 -2.06
CA ALA A 110 11.75 5.05 -3.11
C ALA A 110 12.19 5.94 -4.30
N ALA A 111 11.57 7.11 -4.47
CA ALA A 111 11.95 8.09 -5.48
C ALA A 111 13.19 8.93 -5.11
N THR A 112 13.66 8.86 -3.87
CA THR A 112 14.91 9.54 -3.46
C THR A 112 16.09 8.99 -4.23
N ARG A 113 17.10 9.83 -4.51
CA ARG A 113 18.32 9.41 -5.19
C ARG A 113 19.01 8.26 -4.46
N GLN A 114 19.06 8.33 -3.12
CA GLN A 114 19.63 7.27 -2.28
C GLN A 114 18.97 5.90 -2.53
N MET A 115 17.65 5.86 -2.65
CA MET A 115 16.93 4.62 -2.94
C MET A 115 17.05 4.25 -4.41
N ARG A 116 16.92 5.17 -5.37
CA ARG A 116 17.03 4.84 -6.80
C ARG A 116 18.41 4.30 -7.19
N ASP A 117 19.48 4.87 -6.65
CA ASP A 117 20.86 4.50 -6.97
C ASP A 117 21.35 3.31 -6.11
N HIS A 118 20.52 2.76 -5.21
CA HIS A 118 20.92 1.66 -4.34
C HIS A 118 21.04 0.35 -5.11
N THR A 119 22.26 -0.18 -5.18
CA THR A 119 22.60 -1.43 -5.87
C THR A 119 22.53 -2.68 -4.98
N GLY A 120 22.35 -2.50 -3.67
CA GLY A 120 22.22 -3.61 -2.72
C GLY A 120 20.84 -4.27 -2.76
N TRP A 121 20.79 -5.54 -2.36
CA TRP A 121 19.53 -6.26 -2.24
C TRP A 121 18.72 -5.80 -1.02
N LEU A 122 17.55 -5.21 -1.26
CA LEU A 122 16.64 -4.71 -0.23
C LEU A 122 15.41 -5.61 0.02
N GLY A 123 15.38 -6.83 -0.53
CA GLY A 123 14.25 -7.75 -0.37
C GLY A 123 14.31 -8.64 0.86
N GLY A 124 15.32 -8.46 1.72
CA GLY A 124 15.55 -9.34 2.87
C GLY A 124 14.95 -8.86 4.18
N PRO A 125 14.96 -9.71 5.22
CA PRO A 125 14.53 -9.35 6.58
C PRO A 125 15.28 -8.16 7.16
N TRP A 126 16.51 -7.92 6.69
CA TRP A 126 17.27 -6.74 7.08
C TRP A 126 16.65 -5.45 6.52
N GLY A 127 16.25 -5.44 5.25
CA GLY A 127 15.60 -4.29 4.63
C GLY A 127 14.30 -3.89 5.33
N LEU A 128 13.47 -4.88 5.72
CA LEU A 128 12.27 -4.62 6.50
C LEU A 128 12.58 -4.06 7.90
N ARG A 129 13.60 -4.57 8.60
CA ARG A 129 13.98 -4.05 9.93
C ARG A 129 14.32 -2.58 9.89
N ARG A 130 14.96 -2.12 8.81
CA ARG A 130 15.37 -0.71 8.66
C ARG A 130 14.22 0.29 8.68
N PHE A 131 12.99 -0.15 8.42
CA PHE A 131 11.81 0.71 8.55
C PHE A 131 11.65 1.18 10.00
N PHE A 132 12.25 0.46 10.95
CA PHE A 132 12.01 0.61 12.37
C PHE A 132 13.29 0.85 13.18
N ASP A 133 14.40 1.15 12.51
CA ASP A 133 15.64 1.55 13.17
C ASP A 133 15.48 2.94 13.78
N ASP A 134 16.12 3.19 14.91
CA ASP A 134 16.11 4.48 15.63
C ASP A 134 14.68 5.02 15.89
N PRO A 135 13.83 4.28 16.63
CA PRO A 135 12.44 4.64 16.83
C PRO A 135 12.32 6.00 17.52
N THR A 136 11.45 6.85 16.96
CA THR A 136 11.09 8.13 17.58
C THR A 136 10.26 7.90 18.83
N GLU A 137 10.54 8.62 19.91
CA GLU A 137 9.77 8.55 21.15
C GLU A 137 8.28 8.86 20.88
N GLY A 138 7.38 8.03 21.42
CA GLY A 138 5.94 8.15 21.21
C GLY A 138 5.42 7.59 19.87
N LEU A 139 6.29 7.17 18.94
CA LEU A 139 5.84 6.49 17.71
C LEU A 139 5.46 5.04 18.02
N ALA A 140 4.31 4.61 17.49
CA ALA A 140 3.87 3.24 17.67
C ALA A 140 4.82 2.22 17.00
N PRO A 141 5.08 1.06 17.62
CA PRO A 141 6.15 0.14 17.19
C PRO A 141 5.89 -0.57 15.85
N TRP A 142 4.65 -0.56 15.38
CA TRP A 142 4.24 -1.10 14.06
C TRP A 142 4.40 -0.09 12.92
N LEU A 143 4.59 1.19 13.23
CA LEU A 143 4.78 2.22 12.22
C LEU A 143 6.25 2.30 11.80
N PRO A 144 6.53 2.38 10.49
CA PRO A 144 7.86 2.75 10.02
C PRO A 144 8.25 4.12 10.59
N VAL A 145 9.52 4.37 10.92
CA VAL A 145 9.99 5.65 11.45
C VAL A 145 9.80 6.77 10.43
N ASP A 146 10.21 6.54 9.17
CA ASP A 146 9.96 7.47 8.08
C ASP A 146 8.51 7.33 7.58
N PRO A 147 7.70 8.41 7.57
CA PRO A 147 6.33 8.37 7.03
C PRO A 147 6.26 8.13 5.53
N GLU A 148 7.36 8.34 4.79
CA GLU A 148 7.46 8.07 3.36
C GLU A 148 8.11 6.70 3.03
N ALA A 149 8.37 5.86 4.03
CA ALA A 149 8.84 4.49 3.80
C ALA A 149 7.84 3.70 2.94
N GLU A 150 8.37 2.89 2.04
CA GLU A 150 7.60 2.25 0.96
C GLU A 150 8.07 0.81 0.73
N VAL A 151 7.11 -0.10 0.62
CA VAL A 151 7.36 -1.45 0.09
C VAL A 151 7.03 -1.46 -1.39
N GLN A 152 8.00 -1.82 -2.23
CA GLN A 152 7.78 -2.01 -3.66
C GLN A 152 7.66 -3.51 -3.94
N VAL A 153 6.47 -3.95 -4.33
CA VAL A 153 6.21 -5.34 -4.74
C VAL A 153 6.48 -5.46 -6.24
N GLN A 154 7.39 -6.33 -6.63
CA GLN A 154 7.77 -6.51 -8.04
C GLN A 154 6.71 -7.37 -8.73
N GLY A 155 6.01 -6.80 -9.71
CA GLY A 155 4.91 -7.47 -10.40
C GLY A 155 3.53 -7.21 -9.81
N ARG A 156 2.59 -8.09 -10.14
CA ARG A 156 1.16 -7.93 -9.85
C ARG A 156 0.79 -8.55 -8.52
N ILE A 157 -0.12 -7.92 -7.79
CA ILE A 157 -0.68 -8.46 -6.55
C ILE A 157 -2.04 -9.08 -6.86
N ALA A 158 -2.22 -10.35 -6.51
CA ALA A 158 -3.49 -11.06 -6.74
C ALA A 158 -4.65 -10.45 -5.93
N PRO A 159 -5.90 -10.51 -6.43
CA PRO A 159 -7.09 -10.08 -5.69
C PRO A 159 -7.24 -10.70 -4.30
N ASP A 160 -6.77 -11.93 -4.12
CA ASP A 160 -6.89 -12.68 -2.86
C ASP A 160 -6.17 -12.01 -1.69
N HIS A 161 -5.17 -11.16 -1.97
CA HIS A 161 -4.50 -10.37 -0.93
C HIS A 161 -5.30 -9.13 -0.51
N ILE A 162 -6.39 -8.77 -1.18
CA ILE A 162 -7.20 -7.61 -0.82
C ILE A 162 -8.13 -8.01 0.33
N LEU A 163 -7.98 -7.31 1.46
CA LEU A 163 -8.74 -7.55 2.69
C LEU A 163 -9.97 -6.64 2.81
N GLY A 164 -9.99 -5.53 2.09
CA GLY A 164 -11.08 -4.56 2.16
C GLY A 164 -10.70 -3.22 1.52
N VAL A 165 -11.62 -2.27 1.58
CA VAL A 165 -11.47 -0.94 0.96
C VAL A 165 -11.76 0.14 1.99
N TRP A 166 -10.92 1.16 2.07
CA TRP A 166 -11.16 2.38 2.84
C TRP A 166 -11.50 3.54 1.92
N THR A 167 -12.64 4.19 2.13
CA THR A 167 -13.04 5.40 1.41
C THR A 167 -13.85 6.36 2.28
N SER A 168 -13.90 7.63 1.89
CA SER A 168 -14.82 8.64 2.42
C SER A 168 -16.15 8.71 1.67
N GLU A 169 -16.25 8.06 0.50
CA GLU A 169 -17.38 8.20 -0.41
C GLU A 169 -18.57 7.33 0.02
N ARG A 170 -19.49 7.94 0.78
CA ARG A 170 -20.67 7.26 1.33
C ARG A 170 -21.57 6.66 0.26
N GLU A 171 -21.73 7.35 -0.86
CA GLU A 171 -22.64 6.93 -1.94
C GLU A 171 -22.10 5.70 -2.70
N GLU A 172 -20.78 5.56 -2.77
CA GLU A 172 -20.09 4.48 -3.49
C GLU A 172 -19.88 3.23 -2.61
N ALA A 173 -19.89 3.39 -1.29
CA ALA A 173 -19.63 2.30 -0.34
C ALA A 173 -20.51 1.04 -0.55
N PRO A 174 -21.83 1.13 -0.80
CA PRO A 174 -22.66 -0.06 -1.06
C PRO A 174 -22.27 -0.81 -2.34
N ALA A 175 -21.92 -0.08 -3.40
CA ALA A 175 -21.49 -0.68 -4.66
C ALA A 175 -20.15 -1.41 -4.50
N LEU A 176 -19.22 -0.80 -3.76
CA LEU A 176 -17.94 -1.43 -3.40
C LEU A 176 -18.13 -2.68 -2.52
N GLN A 177 -19.02 -2.62 -1.53
CA GLN A 177 -19.31 -3.78 -0.69
C GLN A 177 -19.86 -4.94 -1.53
N ALA A 178 -20.80 -4.67 -2.43
CA ALA A 178 -21.34 -5.68 -3.33
C ALA A 178 -20.28 -6.30 -4.28
N LEU A 179 -19.19 -5.59 -4.58
CA LEU A 179 -18.06 -6.15 -5.32
C LEU A 179 -17.19 -7.05 -4.43
N LEU A 180 -16.91 -6.62 -3.19
CA LEU A 180 -16.16 -7.40 -2.21
C LEU A 180 -16.87 -8.72 -1.87
N ASP A 181 -18.19 -8.70 -1.69
CA ASP A 181 -19.02 -9.87 -1.36
C ASP A 181 -18.99 -10.95 -2.46
N ARG A 182 -18.62 -10.59 -3.69
CA ARG A 182 -18.49 -11.52 -4.82
C ARG A 182 -17.12 -12.18 -4.91
N LEU A 183 -16.12 -11.67 -4.18
CA LEU A 183 -14.79 -12.26 -4.17
C LEU A 183 -14.78 -13.53 -3.33
N PRO A 184 -14.11 -14.61 -3.79
CA PRO A 184 -13.98 -15.82 -3.01
C PRO A 184 -13.13 -15.58 -1.74
N GLY A 185 -13.31 -16.40 -0.72
CA GLY A 185 -12.49 -16.39 0.50
C GLY A 185 -13.17 -15.70 1.69
N PRO A 186 -12.39 -15.08 2.60
CA PRO A 186 -12.94 -14.48 3.81
C PRO A 186 -13.82 -13.26 3.49
N GLU A 187 -14.68 -12.91 4.45
CA GLU A 187 -15.46 -11.67 4.40
C GLU A 187 -14.52 -10.46 4.39
N ARG A 188 -14.90 -9.45 3.61
CA ARG A 188 -14.13 -8.23 3.37
C ARG A 188 -15.08 -7.05 3.48
N ASP A 189 -14.64 -5.99 4.14
CA ASP A 189 -15.48 -4.83 4.42
C ASP A 189 -15.01 -3.55 3.73
N VAL A 190 -15.98 -2.67 3.45
CA VAL A 190 -15.71 -1.26 3.20
C VAL A 190 -15.65 -0.49 4.52
N LEU A 191 -14.46 0.02 4.85
CA LEU A 191 -14.30 1.02 5.89
C LEU A 191 -14.72 2.40 5.35
N LEU A 192 -15.92 2.84 5.72
CA LEU A 192 -16.41 4.18 5.38
C LEU A 192 -16.01 5.20 6.46
N ALA A 193 -14.96 5.96 6.21
CA ALA A 193 -14.46 6.98 7.14
C ALA A 193 -13.56 8.02 6.45
N PRO A 194 -13.45 9.26 6.99
CA PRO A 194 -12.56 10.27 6.43
C PRO A 194 -11.07 9.87 6.56
N PHE A 195 -10.27 10.26 5.56
CA PHE A 195 -8.81 10.15 5.62
C PHE A 195 -8.25 11.15 6.64
N THR A 196 -7.91 10.65 7.83
CA THR A 196 -7.44 11.50 8.94
C THR A 196 -5.92 11.57 8.97
N ARG A 197 -5.40 12.79 9.13
CA ARG A 197 -3.96 13.06 9.23
C ARG A 197 -3.51 13.06 10.68
N ASP A 198 -2.42 12.33 10.95
CA ASP A 198 -1.75 12.31 12.25
C ASP A 198 -0.23 12.15 12.06
N GLY A 199 0.57 13.01 12.69
CA GLY A 199 2.04 12.89 12.65
C GLY A 199 2.69 12.81 11.25
N GLY A 200 2.11 13.47 10.24
CA GLY A 200 2.60 13.38 8.85
C GLY A 200 2.12 12.15 8.07
N ARG A 201 1.20 11.37 8.63
CA ARG A 201 0.64 10.15 8.06
C ARG A 201 -0.86 10.28 7.86
N ILE A 202 -1.42 9.45 6.99
CA ILE A 202 -2.85 9.18 6.90
C ILE A 202 -3.09 7.83 7.57
N VAL A 203 -3.86 7.84 8.66
CA VAL A 203 -4.03 6.69 9.57
C VAL A 203 -5.45 6.16 9.46
N PRO A 204 -5.65 4.85 9.21
CA PRO A 204 -6.98 4.26 9.24
C PRO A 204 -7.59 4.32 10.64
N PRO A 205 -8.89 4.63 10.79
CA PRO A 205 -9.57 4.68 12.09
C PRO A 205 -9.93 3.27 12.61
N LEU A 206 -8.96 2.35 12.57
CA LEU A 206 -9.13 0.98 13.03
C LEU A 206 -8.61 0.85 14.47
N PRO A 207 -9.45 0.48 15.46
CA PRO A 207 -8.97 0.24 16.80
C PRO A 207 -7.89 -0.84 16.79
N ARG A 208 -6.94 -0.72 17.71
CA ARG A 208 -6.03 -1.81 18.07
C ARG A 208 -6.78 -2.65 19.11
N GLY A 209 -7.04 -3.92 18.78
CA GLY A 209 -7.53 -4.91 19.74
C GLY A 209 -6.45 -5.33 20.71
#